data_AF-A0A0S3TFB3-F1
#
_entry.id   AF-A0A0S3TFB3-F1
#
_cell.length_a   1.000
_cell.length_b   1.000
_cell.length_c   1.000
_cell.angle_alpha   90.00
_cell.angle_beta   90.00
_cell.angle_gamma   90.00
#
_symmetry.space_group_name_H-M   'P 1'
#
loop_
_entity.id
_entity.type
_entity.pdbx_description
1 polymer ?
#
loop_
_entity_poly.entity_id
_entity_poly.type
_entity_poly.pdbx_seq_one_letter_code
_entity_poly.pdbx_strand_id
1 'polypeptide(L)'
;MCFPQFGNCGSLEQHGFARNRMWAIDENPPPLPGNDSSGKSFIDLVLKSSEEDMKCWPHSFEFRLRVSLAADGDLTLISRVRNINGKPFSFSFADHTYLLVSDISEIRIEGLETLDYLDNLFKKERFTEQGDAITFESEADRVYLSSPNIIVVLDHEKKRTFVIRKEGLPDVGKL
;
A
#
# COMPACT_ATOMS: atom_id res chain seq x y z
N MET A 1 6.90 -1.23 1.49
CA MET A 1 5.86 -2.16 1.97
C MET A 1 5.80 -2.12 3.49
N CYS A 2 4.61 -2.03 4.07
CA CYS A 2 4.38 -2.05 5.52
C CYS A 2 3.70 -3.36 5.90
N PHE A 3 4.31 -4.17 6.76
CA PHE A 3 3.72 -5.41 7.29
C PHE A 3 4.57 -5.93 8.45
N PRO A 4 3.96 -6.47 9.53
CA PRO A 4 2.53 -6.64 9.78
C PRO A 4 1.89 -5.42 10.48
N GLN A 5 2.59 -4.28 10.49
CA GLN A 5 2.18 -3.06 11.17
C GLN A 5 2.28 -1.87 10.22
N PHE A 6 1.30 -0.96 10.26
CA PHE A 6 1.38 0.37 9.68
C PHE A 6 1.70 1.40 10.77
N GLY A 7 2.63 2.33 10.49
CA GLY A 7 3.10 3.32 11.45
C GLY A 7 3.61 2.67 12.74
N ASN A 8 3.37 3.36 13.86
CA ASN A 8 3.70 2.91 15.22
C ASN A 8 2.47 2.35 15.96
N CYS A 9 1.55 1.70 15.25
CA CYS A 9 0.28 1.21 15.82
C CYS A 9 0.39 -0.07 16.67
N GLY A 10 1.60 -0.55 16.95
CA GLY A 10 1.84 -1.75 17.77
C GLY A 10 3.28 -1.79 18.29
N SER A 11 3.71 -2.96 18.77
CA SER A 11 4.99 -3.14 19.47
C SER A 11 6.21 -3.32 18.54
N LEU A 12 5.98 -3.36 17.22
CA LEU A 12 7.05 -3.51 16.25
C LEU A 12 7.63 -2.15 15.87
N GLU A 13 8.81 -2.17 15.25
CA GLU A 13 9.37 -1.00 14.57
C GLU A 13 8.35 -0.37 13.61
N GLN A 14 8.51 0.92 13.36
CA GLN A 14 7.62 1.66 12.46
C GLN A 14 7.49 0.93 11.12
N HIS A 15 6.26 0.72 10.67
CA HIS A 15 5.91 0.00 9.44
C HIS A 15 6.23 -1.52 9.43
N GLY A 16 6.53 -2.10 10.58
CA GLY A 16 6.87 -3.50 10.71
C GLY A 16 8.20 -3.84 10.04
N PHE A 17 8.41 -5.12 9.73
CA PHE A 17 9.71 -5.63 9.30
C PHE A 17 9.77 -6.05 7.84
N ALA A 18 8.64 -6.20 7.11
CA ALA A 18 8.66 -6.77 5.76
C ALA A 18 9.54 -6.00 4.75
N ARG A 19 9.67 -4.67 4.91
CA ARG A 19 10.59 -3.82 4.13
C ARG A 19 12.08 -4.04 4.44
N ASN A 20 12.38 -4.63 5.58
CA ASN A 20 13.73 -4.87 6.11
C ASN A 20 14.14 -6.35 5.97
N ARG A 21 13.38 -7.16 5.21
CA ARG A 21 13.64 -8.58 4.98
C ARG A 21 13.93 -8.84 3.51
N MET A 22 14.74 -9.87 3.26
CA MET A 22 14.96 -10.37 1.91
C MET A 22 13.79 -11.26 1.50
N TRP A 23 13.23 -10.99 0.32
CA TRP A 23 12.17 -11.80 -0.27
C TRP A 23 12.79 -12.82 -1.23
N ALA A 24 12.27 -14.04 -1.24
CA ALA A 24 12.67 -15.05 -2.20
C ALA A 24 11.78 -15.00 -3.44
N ILE A 25 12.32 -15.37 -4.60
CA ILE A 25 11.50 -15.64 -5.79
C ILE A 25 10.70 -16.92 -5.54
N ASP A 26 9.39 -16.88 -5.74
CA ASP A 26 8.51 -18.05 -5.65
C ASP A 26 8.42 -18.69 -7.04
N GLU A 27 9.22 -19.74 -7.28
CA GLU A 27 9.27 -20.45 -8.56
C GLU A 27 8.01 -21.28 -8.84
N ASN A 28 7.20 -21.56 -7.82
CA ASN A 28 5.96 -22.34 -7.95
C ASN A 28 4.80 -21.67 -7.20
N PRO A 29 4.38 -20.47 -7.65
CA PRO A 29 3.36 -19.70 -6.98
C PRO A 29 1.97 -20.33 -7.18
N PRO A 30 1.09 -20.33 -6.17
CA PRO A 30 -0.29 -20.76 -6.35
C PRO A 30 -0.98 -19.91 -7.43
N PRO A 31 -1.83 -20.50 -8.28
CA PRO A 31 -2.49 -19.78 -9.36
C PRO A 31 -3.31 -18.61 -8.82
N LEU A 32 -3.35 -17.53 -9.60
CA LEU A 32 -4.19 -16.38 -9.32
C LEU A 32 -5.49 -16.47 -10.14
N PRO A 33 -6.65 -16.10 -9.56
CA PRO A 33 -7.88 -15.95 -10.32
C PRO A 33 -7.69 -14.88 -11.40
N GLY A 34 -8.19 -15.13 -12.61
CA GLY A 34 -8.10 -14.15 -13.70
C GLY A 34 -6.68 -13.88 -14.19
N ASN A 35 -5.79 -14.91 -14.15
CA ASN A 35 -4.42 -14.81 -14.67
C ASN A 35 -4.42 -14.60 -16.20
N ASP A 36 -4.72 -13.38 -16.62
CA ASP A 36 -4.59 -12.92 -17.98
C ASP A 36 -3.10 -12.69 -18.25
N SER A 37 -2.41 -13.81 -18.42
CA SER A 37 -0.99 -13.88 -18.79
C SER A 37 -0.74 -13.41 -20.23
N SER A 38 -1.78 -12.92 -20.92
CA SER A 38 -1.64 -12.33 -22.25
C SER A 38 -0.91 -10.99 -22.15
N GLY A 39 0.43 -11.02 -22.31
CA GLY A 39 1.25 -9.83 -22.52
C GLY A 39 1.79 -9.11 -21.28
N LYS A 40 1.62 -9.65 -20.07
CA LYS A 40 2.20 -9.06 -18.84
C LYS A 40 3.44 -9.83 -18.37
N SER A 41 4.55 -9.11 -18.17
CA SER A 41 5.72 -9.68 -17.49
C SER A 41 5.49 -9.62 -15.98
N PHE A 42 5.75 -10.71 -15.26
CA PHE A 42 5.54 -10.75 -13.81
C PHE A 42 6.63 -11.51 -13.06
N ILE A 43 6.76 -11.20 -11.78
CA ILE A 43 7.57 -11.94 -10.82
C ILE A 43 6.74 -12.21 -9.55
N ASP A 44 6.86 -13.41 -9.01
CA ASP A 44 6.30 -13.78 -7.73
C ASP A 44 7.39 -13.80 -6.67
N LEU A 45 7.11 -13.12 -5.56
CA LEU A 45 7.99 -13.02 -4.41
C LEU A 45 7.28 -13.59 -3.18
N VAL A 46 8.04 -14.20 -2.28
CA VAL A 46 7.55 -14.75 -1.02
C VAL A 46 8.46 -14.37 0.15
N LEU A 47 7.81 -13.91 1.23
CA LEU A 47 8.39 -13.73 2.56
C LEU A 47 7.74 -14.74 3.50
N LYS A 48 8.57 -15.54 4.17
CA LYS A 48 8.13 -16.51 5.19
C LYS A 48 8.60 -16.03 6.56
N SER A 49 7.81 -16.31 7.60
CA SER A 49 8.23 -16.06 8.99
C SER A 49 9.57 -16.73 9.29
N SER A 50 10.55 -15.97 9.79
CA SER A 50 11.83 -16.49 10.27
C SER A 50 11.85 -16.67 11.79
N GLU A 51 12.86 -17.36 12.33
CA GLU A 51 13.06 -17.47 13.78
C GLU A 51 13.24 -16.10 14.45
N GLU A 52 13.81 -15.12 13.75
CA GLU A 52 13.97 -13.76 14.25
C GLU A 52 12.61 -13.05 14.36
N ASP A 53 11.76 -13.17 13.32
CA ASP A 53 10.43 -12.56 13.34
C ASP A 53 9.57 -13.16 14.45
N MET A 54 9.71 -14.46 14.71
CA MET A 54 8.98 -15.15 15.78
C MET A 54 9.33 -14.62 17.19
N LYS A 55 10.45 -13.92 17.37
CA LYS A 55 10.81 -13.29 18.66
C LYS A 55 10.01 -12.01 18.92
N CYS A 56 9.71 -11.22 17.88
CA CYS A 56 9.01 -9.94 18.02
C CYS A 56 7.53 -10.03 17.65
N TRP A 57 7.17 -10.94 16.75
CA TRP A 57 5.81 -11.22 16.30
C TRP A 57 5.62 -12.74 16.12
N PRO A 58 5.14 -13.45 17.16
CA PRO A 58 5.16 -14.92 17.24
C PRO A 58 4.05 -15.59 16.41
N HIS A 59 3.95 -15.24 15.13
CA HIS A 59 2.97 -15.75 14.19
C HIS A 59 3.67 -16.31 12.95
N SER A 60 3.26 -17.51 12.55
CA SER A 60 3.77 -18.14 11.34
C SER A 60 2.91 -17.71 10.16
N PHE A 61 3.55 -17.12 9.15
CA PHE A 61 2.89 -16.59 7.97
C PHE A 61 3.67 -16.88 6.69
N GLU A 62 2.97 -16.85 5.56
CA GLU A 62 3.56 -16.65 4.24
C GLU A 62 2.94 -15.40 3.62
N PHE A 63 3.76 -14.43 3.26
CA PHE A 63 3.34 -13.26 2.51
C PHE A 63 3.89 -13.39 1.08
N ARG A 64 3.00 -13.58 0.11
CA ARG A 64 3.31 -13.56 -1.31
C ARG A 64 2.95 -12.23 -1.95
N LEU A 65 3.79 -11.74 -2.83
CA LEU A 65 3.58 -10.56 -3.67
C LEU A 65 3.83 -10.93 -5.12
N ARG A 66 2.82 -10.75 -5.98
CA ARG A 66 3.04 -10.73 -7.43
C ARG A 66 3.18 -9.29 -7.89
N VAL A 67 4.24 -9.02 -8.63
CA VAL A 67 4.47 -7.75 -9.32
C VAL A 67 4.35 -8.01 -10.83
N SER A 68 3.40 -7.35 -11.48
CA SER A 68 3.17 -7.49 -12.92
C SER A 68 3.29 -6.14 -13.61
N LEU A 69 4.05 -6.07 -14.70
CA LEU A 69 4.17 -4.91 -15.58
C LEU A 69 3.59 -5.26 -16.95
N ALA A 70 2.58 -4.50 -17.36
CA ALA A 70 1.97 -4.59 -18.68
C ALA A 70 2.68 -3.68 -19.68
N ALA A 71 2.53 -3.98 -20.98
CA ALA A 71 3.19 -3.25 -22.07
C ALA A 71 2.70 -1.80 -22.21
N ASP A 72 1.51 -1.49 -21.71
CA ASP A 72 0.92 -0.14 -21.65
C ASP A 72 1.41 0.69 -20.46
N GLY A 73 2.24 0.10 -19.58
CA GLY A 73 2.79 0.76 -18.40
C GLY A 73 2.01 0.49 -17.11
N ASP A 74 0.94 -0.31 -17.15
CA ASP A 74 0.20 -0.66 -15.93
C ASP A 74 1.04 -1.56 -15.01
N LEU A 75 1.28 -1.07 -13.79
CA LEU A 75 1.91 -1.82 -12.70
C LEU A 75 0.81 -2.38 -11.78
N THR A 76 0.73 -3.69 -11.67
CA THR A 76 -0.20 -4.39 -10.77
C THR A 76 0.57 -5.08 -9.64
N LEU A 77 0.14 -4.83 -8.40
CA LEU A 77 0.64 -5.50 -7.20
C LEU A 77 -0.47 -6.36 -6.60
N ILE A 78 -0.22 -7.66 -6.42
CA ILE A 78 -1.17 -8.58 -5.80
C ILE A 78 -0.54 -9.18 -4.55
N SER A 79 -1.01 -8.74 -3.40
CA SER A 79 -0.54 -9.16 -2.08
C SER A 79 -1.44 -10.24 -1.48
N ARG A 80 -0.85 -11.34 -0.99
CA ARG A 80 -1.56 -12.46 -0.37
C ARG A 80 -0.85 -12.87 0.93
N VAL A 81 -1.53 -12.77 2.06
CA VAL A 81 -1.02 -13.22 3.36
C VAL A 81 -1.75 -14.49 3.77
N ARG A 82 -0.99 -15.54 4.08
CA ARG A 82 -1.51 -16.82 4.55
C ARG A 82 -1.05 -17.07 5.98
N ASN A 83 -2.01 -17.40 6.85
CA ASN A 83 -1.73 -18.00 8.14
C ASN A 83 -1.42 -19.50 7.98
N ILE A 84 -0.25 -19.95 8.44
CA ILE A 84 0.22 -21.34 8.24
C ILE A 84 0.16 -22.22 9.49
N ASN A 85 -0.09 -21.66 10.68
CA ASN A 85 -0.08 -22.43 11.94
C ASN A 85 -1.45 -22.52 12.63
N GLY A 86 -2.51 -22.01 11.99
CA GLY A 86 -3.89 -22.12 12.46
C GLY A 86 -4.24 -21.26 13.69
N LYS A 87 -3.27 -20.57 14.30
CA LYS A 87 -3.54 -19.61 15.38
C LYS A 87 -3.94 -18.27 14.76
N PRO A 88 -5.14 -17.73 15.04
CA PRO A 88 -5.55 -16.44 14.51
C PRO A 88 -4.53 -15.33 14.84
N PHE A 89 -4.31 -14.43 13.90
CA PHE A 89 -3.51 -13.22 14.12
C PHE A 89 -4.11 -12.05 13.35
N SER A 90 -3.88 -10.85 13.87
CA SER A 90 -4.26 -9.59 13.23
C SER A 90 -3.00 -8.92 12.69
N PHE A 91 -3.14 -8.23 11.56
CA PHE A 91 -2.07 -7.45 10.97
C PHE A 91 -2.66 -6.23 10.26
N SER A 92 -1.79 -5.28 9.95
CA SER A 92 -2.06 -4.20 9.00
C SER A 92 -1.04 -4.28 7.87
N PHE A 93 -1.45 -3.81 6.72
CA PHE A 93 -0.67 -3.88 5.50
C PHE A 93 -0.86 -2.58 4.70
N ALA A 94 0.22 -2.09 4.08
CA ALA A 94 0.15 -0.99 3.15
C ALA A 94 1.26 -1.06 2.10
N ASP A 95 0.92 -0.69 0.87
CA ASP A 95 1.87 -0.37 -0.18
C ASP A 95 2.22 1.11 -0.12
N HIS A 96 3.48 1.39 0.23
CA HIS A 96 3.98 2.73 0.43
C HIS A 96 4.57 3.28 -0.87
N THR A 97 3.69 3.53 -1.83
CA THR A 97 4.05 3.94 -3.19
C THR A 97 4.49 5.40 -3.22
N TYR A 98 5.65 5.68 -3.81
CA TYR A 98 6.12 7.04 -4.08
C TYR A 98 5.97 7.34 -5.56
N LEU A 99 5.17 8.36 -5.89
CA LEU A 99 5.01 8.81 -7.27
C LEU A 99 5.97 9.95 -7.57
N LEU A 100 6.75 9.81 -8.63
CA LEU A 100 7.61 10.88 -9.13
C LEU A 100 6.76 11.92 -9.86
N VAL A 101 6.52 13.07 -9.24
CA VAL A 101 5.74 14.19 -9.78
C VAL A 101 6.64 15.28 -10.41
N SER A 102 6.07 16.35 -10.98
CA SER A 102 6.85 17.48 -11.48
C SER A 102 7.19 18.48 -10.36
N ASP A 103 6.15 19.07 -9.77
CA ASP A 103 6.17 20.03 -8.68
C ASP A 103 4.97 19.74 -7.78
N ILE A 104 5.23 19.54 -6.49
CA ILE A 104 4.21 19.12 -5.52
C ILE A 104 3.11 20.17 -5.32
N SER A 105 3.42 21.47 -5.49
CA SER A 105 2.41 22.53 -5.35
C SER A 105 1.38 22.54 -6.47
N GLU A 106 1.70 21.92 -7.62
CA GLU A 106 0.83 21.84 -8.80
C GLU A 106 0.09 20.50 -8.91
N ILE A 107 0.25 19.62 -7.91
CA ILE A 107 -0.42 18.32 -7.87
C ILE A 107 -1.82 18.46 -7.27
N ARG A 108 -2.78 17.84 -7.95
CA ARG A 108 -4.15 17.66 -7.46
C ARG A 108 -4.44 16.18 -7.29
N ILE A 109 -4.97 15.80 -6.15
CA ILE A 109 -5.45 14.44 -5.90
C ILE A 109 -6.97 14.46 -5.79
N GLU A 110 -7.61 13.60 -6.58
CA GLU A 110 -9.07 13.46 -6.63
C GLU A 110 -9.52 12.07 -6.18
N GLY A 111 -10.75 11.98 -5.68
CA GLY A 111 -11.37 10.76 -5.15
C GLY A 111 -11.30 10.63 -3.62
N LEU A 112 -10.80 11.65 -2.93
CA LEU A 112 -10.68 11.71 -1.47
C LEU A 112 -11.47 12.89 -0.85
N GLU A 113 -12.22 13.61 -1.68
CA GLU A 113 -13.04 14.75 -1.27
C GLU A 113 -14.09 14.29 -0.26
N THR A 114 -14.45 15.15 0.69
CA THR A 114 -15.49 14.90 1.71
C THR A 114 -15.24 13.72 2.65
N LEU A 115 -14.11 13.02 2.52
CA LEU A 115 -13.75 11.91 3.39
C LEU A 115 -13.18 12.39 4.72
N ASP A 116 -13.40 11.58 5.75
CA ASP A 116 -12.70 11.74 7.01
C ASP A 116 -11.27 11.21 6.90
N TYR A 117 -10.33 11.96 7.47
CA TYR A 117 -8.94 11.55 7.61
C TYR A 117 -8.44 11.73 9.05
N LEU A 118 -7.43 10.94 9.40
CA LEU A 118 -6.64 11.11 10.61
C LEU A 118 -5.35 11.86 10.24
N ASP A 119 -5.07 12.97 10.93
CA ASP A 119 -3.85 13.75 10.69
C ASP A 119 -2.74 13.34 11.68
N ASN A 120 -1.68 12.70 11.17
CA ASN A 120 -0.57 12.24 12.01
C ASN A 120 0.25 13.40 12.59
N LEU A 121 0.27 14.58 11.95
CA LEU A 121 0.94 15.79 12.46
C LEU A 121 0.17 16.37 13.66
N PHE A 122 -1.14 16.16 13.70
CA PHE A 122 -2.03 16.56 14.79
C PHE A 122 -2.46 15.36 15.67
N LYS A 123 -1.53 14.47 15.99
CA LYS A 123 -1.75 13.33 16.94
C LYS A 123 -2.94 12.43 16.56
N LYS A 124 -3.18 12.24 15.26
CA LYS A 124 -4.31 11.47 14.70
C LYS A 124 -5.68 12.07 15.03
N GLU A 125 -5.75 13.38 15.19
CA GLU A 125 -7.03 14.07 15.24
C GLU A 125 -7.80 13.84 13.92
N ARG A 126 -9.12 13.70 14.03
CA ARG A 126 -9.99 13.38 12.91
C ARG A 126 -10.55 14.67 12.32
N PHE A 127 -10.37 14.83 11.02
CA PHE A 127 -10.90 15.95 10.25
C PHE A 127 -11.68 15.41 9.05
N THR A 128 -12.44 16.28 8.39
CA THR A 128 -13.16 15.98 7.15
C THR A 128 -12.61 16.86 6.04
N GLU A 129 -12.23 16.26 4.92
CA GLU A 129 -11.77 16.99 3.75
C GLU A 129 -12.88 17.88 3.17
N GLN A 130 -12.57 19.13 2.87
CA GLN A 130 -13.56 20.12 2.39
C GLN A 130 -13.23 20.63 0.98
N GLY A 131 -12.02 20.38 0.46
CA GLY A 131 -11.63 20.80 -0.88
C GLY A 131 -12.23 19.92 -1.98
N ASP A 132 -12.37 20.49 -3.17
CA ASP A 132 -12.74 19.76 -4.40
C ASP A 132 -11.61 18.85 -4.92
N ALA A 133 -10.41 19.00 -4.38
CA ALA A 133 -9.24 18.15 -4.58
C ALA A 133 -8.25 18.37 -3.44
N ILE A 134 -7.37 17.41 -3.19
CA ILE A 134 -6.25 17.58 -2.28
C ILE A 134 -5.13 18.32 -3.00
N THR A 135 -4.62 19.37 -2.39
CA THR A 135 -3.42 20.11 -2.79
C THR A 135 -2.43 20.18 -1.63
N PHE A 136 -1.19 20.54 -1.93
CA PHE A 136 -0.09 20.53 -0.97
C PHE A 136 0.51 21.93 -0.82
N GLU A 137 0.21 22.60 0.29
CA GLU A 137 0.80 23.90 0.64
C GLU A 137 1.83 23.79 1.77
N SER A 138 1.87 22.64 2.44
CA SER A 138 2.78 22.35 3.56
C SER A 138 2.94 20.83 3.72
N GLU A 139 3.71 20.40 4.72
CA GLU A 139 3.81 18.99 5.09
C GLU A 139 2.42 18.42 5.36
N ALA A 140 2.14 17.26 4.77
CA ALA A 140 0.96 16.47 5.05
C ALA A 140 1.40 15.08 5.51
N ASP A 141 0.68 14.52 6.48
CA ASP A 141 0.76 13.10 6.83
C ASP A 141 -0.64 12.64 7.24
N ARG A 142 -1.49 12.41 6.24
CA ARG A 142 -2.91 12.10 6.43
C ARG A 142 -3.21 10.63 6.14
N VAL A 143 -4.21 10.08 6.84
CA VAL A 143 -4.78 8.75 6.57
C VAL A 143 -6.28 8.89 6.34
N TYR A 144 -6.70 8.84 5.09
CA TYR A 144 -8.09 8.85 4.65
C TYR A 144 -8.72 7.49 4.87
N LEU A 145 -9.85 7.48 5.57
CA LEU A 145 -10.55 6.27 6.00
C LEU A 145 -11.64 5.89 5.01
N SER A 146 -11.83 4.60 4.75
CA SER A 146 -12.94 4.09 3.90
C SER A 146 -13.00 4.76 2.51
N SER A 147 -11.83 5.02 1.93
CA SER A 147 -11.68 5.67 0.64
C SER A 147 -12.21 4.83 -0.54
N PRO A 148 -12.68 5.47 -1.63
CA PRO A 148 -13.02 4.81 -2.87
C PRO A 148 -11.88 3.95 -3.43
N ASN A 149 -12.22 3.02 -4.32
CA ASN A 149 -11.23 2.12 -4.93
C ASN A 149 -10.40 2.78 -6.03
N ILE A 150 -10.72 4.01 -6.42
CA ILE A 150 -10.04 4.75 -7.49
C ILE A 150 -9.62 6.10 -6.94
N ILE A 151 -8.34 6.42 -7.10
CA ILE A 151 -7.76 7.72 -6.77
C ILE A 151 -7.02 8.21 -8.00
N VAL A 152 -7.15 9.50 -8.28
CA VAL A 152 -6.54 10.13 -9.46
C VAL A 152 -5.55 11.17 -8.98
N VAL A 153 -4.31 11.11 -9.48
CA VAL A 153 -3.27 12.10 -9.22
C VAL A 153 -2.96 12.82 -10.53
N LEU A 154 -3.27 14.11 -10.58
CA LEU A 154 -3.08 14.97 -11.73
C LEU A 154 -1.78 15.76 -11.60
N ASP A 155 -0.90 15.60 -12.59
CA ASP A 155 0.37 16.32 -12.73
C ASP A 155 0.25 17.20 -13.99
N HIS A 156 -0.19 18.46 -13.77
CA HIS A 156 -0.55 19.37 -14.85
C HIS A 156 0.64 19.77 -15.72
N GLU A 157 1.81 19.98 -15.11
CA GLU A 157 3.02 20.40 -15.82
C GLU A 157 3.52 19.30 -16.77
N LYS A 158 3.56 18.04 -16.31
CA LYS A 158 3.92 16.90 -17.17
C LYS A 158 2.76 16.39 -18.02
N LYS A 159 1.56 16.99 -17.90
CA LYS A 159 0.32 16.56 -18.58
C LYS A 159 0.07 15.07 -18.42
N ARG A 160 0.23 14.58 -17.19
CA ARG A 160 0.18 13.16 -16.85
C ARG A 160 -0.81 12.93 -15.72
N THR A 161 -1.46 11.78 -15.78
CA THR A 161 -2.38 11.33 -14.74
C THR A 161 -1.94 9.95 -14.25
N PHE A 162 -1.82 9.79 -12.94
CA PHE A 162 -1.75 8.47 -12.33
C PHE A 162 -3.14 8.06 -11.86
N VAL A 163 -3.55 6.85 -12.20
CA VAL A 163 -4.80 6.27 -11.71
C VAL A 163 -4.44 5.10 -10.81
N ILE A 164 -4.66 5.27 -9.51
CA ILE A 164 -4.43 4.23 -8.51
C ILE A 164 -5.74 3.48 -8.32
N ARG A 165 -5.71 2.17 -8.55
CA ARG A 165 -6.83 1.27 -8.29
C ARG A 165 -6.47 0.32 -7.16
N LYS A 166 -7.36 0.19 -6.19
CA LYS A 166 -7.16 -0.68 -5.02
C LYS A 166 -8.37 -1.57 -4.77
N GLU A 167 -8.10 -2.76 -4.25
CA GLU A 167 -9.11 -3.73 -3.82
C GLU A 167 -8.66 -4.34 -2.50
N GLY A 168 -9.58 -4.53 -1.55
CA GLY A 168 -9.26 -5.08 -0.22
C GLY A 168 -8.43 -4.13 0.68
N LEU A 169 -8.16 -2.89 0.23
CA LEU A 169 -7.48 -1.84 0.98
C LEU A 169 -8.46 -0.68 1.19
N PRO A 170 -9.10 -0.55 2.36
CA PRO A 170 -10.11 0.49 2.59
C PRO A 170 -9.49 1.88 2.77
N ASP A 171 -8.27 1.96 3.26
CA ASP A 171 -7.64 3.22 3.67
C ASP A 171 -6.55 3.66 2.69
N VAL A 172 -6.34 4.97 2.59
CA VAL A 172 -5.27 5.59 1.80
C VAL A 172 -4.53 6.55 2.69
N GLY A 173 -3.22 6.36 2.83
CA GLY A 173 -2.40 7.16 3.73
C GLY A 173 -1.11 7.63 3.11
N LYS A 174 -0.48 8.60 3.80
CA LYS A 174 0.76 9.27 3.38
C LYS A 174 0.61 10.08 2.10
N LEU A 175 -0.31 11.04 2.19
CA LEU A 175 -0.24 12.28 1.44
C LEU A 175 0.53 13.27 2.28
#